data_AF-A0A959SM06-F1
#
_entry.id   AF-A0A959SM06-F1
#
_cell.length_a   1.000
_cell.length_b   1.000
_cell.length_c   1.000
_cell.angle_alpha   90.00
_cell.angle_beta   90.00
_cell.angle_gamma   90.00
#
_symmetry.space_group_name_H-M   'P 1'
#
loop_
_entity.id
_entity.type
_entity.pdbx_description
1 polymer ?
#
loop_
_entity_poly.entity_id
_entity_poly.type
_entity_poly.pdbx_seq_one_letter_code
_entity_poly.pdbx_strand_id
1 'polypeptide(L)'
;MQHRTLLLALAACVPIGSLYAQQSGDLDSTFNNVGYAITNVAPDRYEYIQDIAVQADGRIVAVGFANTPTKVIIVLRYLPDGSLDTDFGTGGVVLTSIGGLGDAAHRVVIQADGRIVVAGSSLTANDGELLAVLRY
;
A
#
# COMPACT_ATOMS: atom_id res chain seq x y z
N MET A 1 -57.62 -11.28 46.10
CA MET A 1 -57.44 -11.92 44.78
C MET A 1 -58.19 -11.10 43.75
N GLN A 2 -57.52 -10.21 43.01
CA GLN A 2 -57.96 -9.70 41.71
C GLN A 2 -56.82 -8.93 41.01
N HIS A 3 -56.70 -9.23 39.71
CA HIS A 3 -56.28 -8.39 38.58
C HIS A 3 -54.82 -7.93 38.39
N ARG A 4 -54.11 -8.79 37.64
CA ARG A 4 -53.34 -8.49 36.41
C ARG A 4 -53.20 -6.99 36.05
N THR A 5 -51.98 -6.50 36.06
CA THR A 5 -51.59 -5.30 35.31
C THR A 5 -50.66 -5.73 34.18
N LEU A 6 -51.20 -5.77 32.96
CA LEU A 6 -50.41 -5.74 31.73
C LEU A 6 -49.96 -4.30 31.51
N LEU A 7 -48.66 -4.09 31.21
CA LEU A 7 -48.17 -2.85 30.61
C LEU A 7 -47.74 -3.16 29.17
N LEU A 8 -48.37 -2.43 28.25
CA LEU A 8 -48.17 -2.48 26.81
C LEU A 8 -47.08 -1.44 26.41
N ALA A 9 -46.13 -1.92 25.62
CA ALA A 9 -45.34 -1.24 24.57
C ALA A 9 -44.68 0.14 24.82
N LEU A 10 -43.35 0.17 24.67
CA LEU A 10 -42.73 1.13 23.75
C LEU A 10 -41.93 0.32 22.71
N ALA A 11 -42.40 0.34 21.46
CA ALA A 11 -41.62 -0.11 20.33
C ALA A 11 -40.50 0.91 20.11
N ALA A 12 -39.27 0.57 20.49
CA ALA A 12 -38.10 1.22 19.92
C ALA A 12 -37.89 0.62 18.52
N CYS A 13 -38.61 1.17 17.54
CA CYS A 13 -38.17 1.13 16.16
C CYS A 13 -36.81 1.83 16.12
N VAL A 14 -35.73 1.08 16.02
CA VAL A 14 -34.45 1.63 15.56
C VAL A 14 -34.34 1.23 14.10
N PRO A 15 -34.77 2.06 13.13
CA PRO A 15 -34.36 1.86 11.76
C PRO A 15 -33.05 2.62 11.61
N ILE A 16 -31.95 2.00 12.00
CA ILE A 16 -30.63 2.46 11.61
C ILE A 16 -30.01 1.24 10.98
N GLY A 17 -29.78 1.32 9.65
CA GLY A 17 -29.20 0.24 8.87
C GLY A 17 -28.02 -0.36 9.61
N SER A 18 -27.94 -1.68 9.59
CA SER A 18 -26.92 -2.46 10.29
C SER A 18 -25.56 -1.77 10.20
N LEU A 19 -25.16 -1.10 11.28
CA LEU A 19 -23.79 -0.69 11.53
C LEU A 19 -23.03 -2.00 11.73
N TYR A 20 -22.59 -2.61 10.63
CA TYR A 20 -21.56 -3.63 10.72
C TYR A 20 -20.30 -2.89 11.22
N ALA A 21 -20.08 -2.94 12.53
CA ALA A 21 -18.78 -2.58 13.08
C ALA A 21 -17.75 -3.43 12.35
N GLN A 22 -16.74 -2.79 11.76
CA GLN A 22 -15.69 -3.47 11.01
C GLN A 22 -15.10 -4.58 11.88
N GLN A 23 -15.37 -5.82 11.51
CA GLN A 23 -14.93 -6.98 12.26
C GLN A 23 -13.48 -7.27 11.91
N SER A 24 -12.75 -7.92 12.81
CA SER A 24 -11.43 -8.46 12.48
C SER A 24 -11.53 -9.35 11.23
N GLY A 25 -10.77 -9.00 10.19
CA GLY A 25 -10.79 -9.69 8.90
C GLY A 25 -11.54 -8.94 7.79
N ASP A 26 -12.33 -7.92 8.14
CA ASP A 26 -12.91 -7.00 7.16
C ASP A 26 -11.85 -6.01 6.66
N LEU A 27 -11.99 -5.56 5.41
CA LEU A 27 -11.17 -4.48 4.90
C LEU A 27 -11.40 -3.21 5.72
N ASP A 28 -10.30 -2.48 5.96
CA ASP A 28 -10.37 -1.19 6.64
C ASP A 28 -10.91 -0.09 5.74
N SER A 29 -12.21 0.15 5.81
CA SER A 29 -12.86 1.19 5.02
C SER A 29 -12.28 2.60 5.21
N THR A 30 -11.53 2.86 6.29
CA THR A 30 -10.82 4.14 6.47
C THR A 30 -9.55 4.23 5.64
N PHE A 31 -9.02 3.10 5.18
CA PHE A 31 -7.90 3.01 4.25
C PHE A 31 -8.37 3.34 2.82
N ASN A 32 -7.95 4.50 2.31
CA ASN A 32 -8.26 5.06 1.01
C ASN A 32 -9.78 5.11 0.74
N ASN A 33 -10.58 5.27 1.80
CA ASN A 33 -12.05 5.29 1.81
C ASN A 33 -12.75 4.03 1.24
N VAL A 34 -12.00 2.97 0.93
CA VAL A 34 -12.54 1.76 0.27
C VAL A 34 -11.96 0.45 0.80
N GLY A 35 -10.94 0.48 1.65
CA GLY A 35 -10.26 -0.73 2.14
C GLY A 35 -8.96 -1.07 1.45
N TYR A 36 -8.62 -0.39 0.35
CA TYR A 36 -7.45 -0.72 -0.47
C TYR A 36 -7.02 0.46 -1.35
N ALA A 37 -5.78 0.42 -1.81
CA ALA A 37 -5.25 1.35 -2.81
C ALA A 37 -4.85 0.59 -4.08
N ILE A 38 -5.17 1.15 -5.25
CA ILE A 38 -4.69 0.68 -6.55
C ILE A 38 -3.94 1.84 -7.18
N THR A 39 -2.68 1.60 -7.54
CA THR A 39 -1.84 2.56 -8.25
C THR A 39 -1.34 1.89 -9.51
N ASN A 40 -1.73 2.42 -10.66
CA ASN A 40 -1.32 1.92 -11.97
C ASN A 40 -0.09 2.69 -12.44
N VAL A 41 1.09 2.08 -12.36
CA VAL A 41 2.36 2.71 -12.75
C VAL A 41 2.75 2.34 -14.18
N ALA A 42 2.39 1.13 -14.63
CA ALA A 42 2.63 0.66 -16.00
C ALA A 42 1.33 0.21 -16.68
N PRO A 43 0.58 1.14 -17.31
CA PRO A 43 -0.64 0.82 -18.03
C PRO A 43 -0.43 -0.27 -19.09
N ASP A 44 -1.38 -1.19 -19.20
CA ASP A 44 -1.39 -2.33 -20.13
C ASP A 44 -0.23 -3.32 -19.96
N ARG A 45 0.50 -3.25 -18.83
CA ARG A 45 1.60 -4.14 -18.49
C ARG A 45 1.42 -4.68 -17.07
N TYR A 46 2.39 -5.47 -16.63
CA TYR A 46 2.40 -6.04 -15.27
C TYR A 46 3.39 -5.30 -14.38
N GLU A 47 3.03 -5.20 -13.12
CA GLU A 47 3.80 -4.60 -12.04
C GLU A 47 3.53 -5.40 -10.77
N TYR A 48 4.50 -5.44 -9.88
CA TYR A 48 4.40 -6.19 -8.62
C TYR A 48 5.06 -5.42 -7.51
N ILE A 49 4.40 -5.41 -6.35
CA ILE A 49 5.02 -5.07 -5.07
C ILE A 49 5.58 -6.36 -4.46
N GLN A 50 6.83 -6.30 -4.02
CA GLN A 50 7.57 -7.42 -3.43
C GLN A 50 7.70 -7.29 -1.92
N ASP A 51 7.75 -6.06 -1.40
CA ASP A 51 7.91 -5.80 0.02
C ASP A 51 7.35 -4.42 0.41
N ILE A 52 7.04 -4.26 1.70
CA ILE A 52 6.55 -3.00 2.27
C ILE A 52 7.27 -2.68 3.59
N ALA A 53 7.40 -1.40 3.90
CA ALA A 53 7.84 -0.94 5.21
C ALA A 53 7.10 0.33 5.62
N VAL A 54 6.96 0.54 6.93
CA VAL A 54 6.25 1.69 7.50
C VAL A 54 7.26 2.66 8.09
N GLN A 55 7.18 3.94 7.70
CA GLN A 55 7.99 5.01 8.29
C GLN A 55 7.44 5.40 9.67
N ALA A 56 8.25 6.08 10.49
CA ALA A 56 7.88 6.42 11.86
C ALA A 56 6.63 7.34 11.98
N ASP A 57 6.29 8.05 10.91
CA ASP A 57 5.11 8.91 10.79
C ASP A 57 3.86 8.16 10.28
N GLY A 58 3.96 6.85 10.05
CA GLY A 58 2.88 6.01 9.55
C GLY A 58 2.75 5.95 8.04
N ARG A 59 3.58 6.69 7.27
CA ARG A 59 3.61 6.53 5.81
C ARG A 59 4.06 5.13 5.44
N ILE A 60 3.48 4.58 4.39
CA ILE A 60 3.74 3.22 3.93
C ILE A 60 4.57 3.31 2.65
N VAL A 61 5.74 2.69 2.67
CA VAL A 61 6.61 2.56 1.49
C VAL A 61 6.43 1.15 0.93
N ALA A 62 6.15 1.06 -0.36
CA ALA A 62 6.01 -0.20 -1.08
C ALA A 62 7.03 -0.26 -2.22
N VAL A 63 7.72 -1.39 -2.38
CA VAL A 63 8.77 -1.54 -3.40
C VAL A 63 8.52 -2.75 -4.28
N GLY A 64 9.01 -2.69 -5.50
CA GLY A 64 8.99 -3.83 -6.39
C GLY A 64 9.49 -3.48 -7.78
N PHE A 65 8.74 -3.86 -8.80
CA PHE A 65 9.05 -3.45 -10.17
C PHE A 65 7.80 -3.15 -10.99
N ALA A 66 7.97 -2.32 -12.01
CA ALA A 66 6.99 -2.06 -13.05
C ALA A 66 7.62 -2.40 -14.39
N ASN A 67 6.87 -3.02 -15.29
CA ASN A 67 7.34 -3.30 -16.64
C ASN A 67 7.06 -2.10 -17.53
N THR A 68 8.05 -1.23 -17.74
CA THR A 68 7.95 -0.03 -18.60
C THR A 68 8.98 -0.15 -19.74
N PRO A 69 8.54 -0.62 -20.91
CA PRO A 69 9.31 -1.45 -21.86
C PRO A 69 10.30 -2.52 -21.34
N THR A 70 11.08 -2.22 -20.30
CA THR A 70 11.86 -3.17 -19.48
C THR A 70 11.46 -3.01 -18.01
N LYS A 71 11.82 -3.97 -17.16
CA LYS A 71 11.54 -3.84 -15.72
C LYS A 71 12.35 -2.69 -15.13
N VAL A 72 11.69 -1.84 -14.34
CA VAL A 72 12.34 -0.80 -13.53
C VAL A 72 11.94 -0.97 -12.08
N ILE A 73 12.83 -0.58 -11.16
CA ILE A 73 12.50 -0.53 -9.73
C ILE A 73 11.41 0.52 -9.53
N ILE A 74 10.37 0.16 -8.77
CA ILE A 74 9.38 1.10 -8.28
C ILE A 74 9.49 1.25 -6.76
N VAL A 75 9.35 2.49 -6.30
CA VAL A 75 9.09 2.83 -4.91
C VAL A 75 7.85 3.70 -4.88
N LEU A 76 6.82 3.23 -4.21
CA LEU A 76 5.57 3.95 -3.96
C LEU A 76 5.55 4.40 -2.50
N ARG A 77 4.94 5.55 -2.24
CA ARG A 77 4.64 5.97 -0.87
C ARG A 77 3.18 6.34 -0.72
N TYR A 78 2.55 5.80 0.32
CA TYR A 78 1.20 6.11 0.73
C TYR A 78 1.21 6.84 2.07
N LEU A 79 0.24 7.71 2.28
CA LEU A 79 -0.06 8.31 3.57
C LEU A 79 -0.62 7.24 4.54
N PRO A 80 -0.67 7.51 5.85
CA PRO A 80 -1.20 6.57 6.83
C PRO A 80 -2.66 6.15 6.56
N ASP A 81 -3.43 7.02 5.91
CA ASP A 81 -4.81 6.74 5.50
C ASP A 81 -4.90 5.91 4.21
N GLY A 82 -3.78 5.45 3.64
CA GLY A 82 -3.76 4.64 2.41
C GLY A 82 -3.88 5.41 1.10
N SER A 83 -4.11 6.72 1.14
CA SER A 83 -4.04 7.55 -0.06
C SER A 83 -2.59 7.70 -0.55
N LEU A 84 -2.39 7.92 -1.85
CA LEU A 84 -1.05 8.04 -2.42
C LEU A 84 -0.41 9.38 -1.99
N ASP A 85 0.82 9.35 -1.48
CA ASP A 85 1.55 10.54 -1.02
C ASP A 85 2.09 11.31 -2.23
N THR A 86 1.34 12.30 -2.73
CA THR A 86 1.69 13.04 -3.95
C THR A 86 2.97 13.87 -3.83
N ASP A 87 3.45 14.12 -2.61
CA ASP A 87 4.69 14.84 -2.36
C ASP A 87 5.94 13.94 -2.45
N PHE A 88 5.76 12.63 -2.62
CA PHE A 88 6.86 11.68 -2.82
C PHE A 88 7.17 11.48 -4.31
N GLY A 89 8.41 11.73 -4.71
CA GLY A 89 8.83 11.53 -6.10
C GLY A 89 7.96 12.32 -7.07
N THR A 90 7.49 11.66 -8.13
CA THR A 90 6.53 12.23 -9.09
C THR A 90 5.16 11.64 -8.81
N GLY A 91 4.32 12.36 -8.05
CA GLY A 91 2.95 11.97 -7.78
C GLY A 91 2.83 10.69 -6.95
N GLY A 92 3.74 10.45 -6.00
CA GLY A 92 3.77 9.28 -5.13
C GLY A 92 4.62 8.11 -5.63
N VAL A 93 5.29 8.28 -6.77
CA VAL A 93 6.03 7.21 -7.45
C VAL A 93 7.47 7.65 -7.71
N VAL A 94 8.41 6.76 -7.43
CA VAL A 94 9.78 6.84 -7.92
C VAL A 94 10.05 5.63 -8.81
N LEU A 95 10.50 5.89 -10.03
CA LEU A 95 10.99 4.89 -10.98
C LEU A 95 12.51 4.97 -11.03
N THR A 96 13.21 3.85 -10.88
CA THR A 96 14.66 3.81 -11.01
C THR A 96 15.09 2.71 -11.96
N SER A 97 15.81 3.09 -13.01
CA SER A 97 16.51 2.15 -13.88
C SER A 97 18.01 2.24 -13.64
N ILE A 98 18.67 1.09 -13.56
CA ILE A 98 20.12 0.98 -13.31
C ILE A 98 20.82 0.47 -14.56
N GLY A 99 20.53 -0.77 -14.96
CA GLY A 99 21.19 -1.46 -16.09
C GLY A 99 20.42 -1.36 -17.41
N GLY A 100 19.22 -0.78 -17.40
CA GLY A 100 18.36 -0.56 -18.57
C GLY A 100 17.68 -1.82 -19.14
N LEU A 101 18.14 -3.02 -18.78
CA LEU A 101 17.59 -4.28 -19.31
C LEU A 101 16.57 -4.94 -18.37
N GLY A 102 16.60 -4.62 -17.08
CA GLY A 102 15.60 -5.12 -16.13
C GLY A 102 16.06 -4.96 -14.69
N ASP A 103 15.32 -4.21 -13.90
CA ASP A 103 15.62 -3.94 -12.50
C ASP A 103 14.42 -4.31 -11.61
N ALA A 104 14.69 -4.86 -10.43
CA ALA A 104 13.63 -5.23 -9.48
C ALA A 104 14.07 -5.01 -8.03
N ALA A 105 13.19 -4.39 -7.24
CA ALA A 105 13.34 -4.34 -5.80
C ALA A 105 12.71 -5.58 -5.16
N HIS A 106 13.41 -6.18 -4.22
CA HIS A 106 12.97 -7.39 -3.51
C HIS A 106 12.69 -7.12 -2.04
N ARG A 107 13.41 -6.19 -1.40
CA ARG A 107 13.29 -5.87 0.02
C ARG A 107 13.43 -4.38 0.28
N VAL A 108 12.75 -3.89 1.32
CA VAL A 108 12.87 -2.50 1.79
C VAL A 108 13.00 -2.43 3.30
N VAL A 109 13.84 -1.52 3.78
CA VAL A 109 13.92 -1.15 5.19
C VAL A 109 13.95 0.37 5.35
N ILE A 110 13.40 0.86 6.46
CA ILE A 110 13.46 2.27 6.83
C ILE A 110 14.58 2.46 7.86
N GLN A 111 15.49 3.39 7.61
CA GLN A 111 16.54 3.76 8.54
C GLN A 111 16.01 4.70 9.63
N ALA A 112 16.73 4.81 10.75
CA ALA A 112 16.31 5.65 11.88
C ALA A 112 16.16 7.14 11.53
N ASP A 113 16.83 7.61 10.48
CA ASP A 113 16.71 8.97 9.97
C ASP A 113 15.68 9.13 8.85
N GLY A 114 14.82 8.12 8.65
CA GLY A 114 13.73 8.13 7.68
C GLY A 114 14.12 7.73 6.25
N ARG A 115 15.40 7.50 5.96
CA ARG A 115 15.86 7.07 4.63
C ARG A 115 15.35 5.67 4.27
N ILE A 116 15.06 5.48 3.00
CA ILE A 116 14.52 4.21 2.47
C ILE A 116 15.68 3.46 1.84
N VAL A 117 16.00 2.28 2.36
CA VAL A 117 17.02 1.40 1.76
C VAL A 117 16.32 0.25 1.07
N VAL A 118 16.66 0.04 -0.21
CA VAL A 118 16.07 -0.99 -1.06
C VAL A 118 17.15 -1.95 -1.51
N ALA A 119 16.90 -3.24 -1.40
CA ALA A 119 17.75 -4.29 -1.95
C ALA A 119 17.03 -5.01 -3.09
N GLY A 120 17.75 -5.32 -4.16
CA GLY A 120 17.19 -5.75 -5.42
C GLY A 120 18.20 -6.39 -6.35
N SER A 121 17.81 -6.52 -7.60
CA SER A 121 18.68 -6.95 -8.69
C SER A 121 18.58 -6.01 -9.89
N SER A 122 19.63 -6.00 -10.70
CA SER A 122 19.74 -5.23 -11.95
C SER A 122 20.38 -6.08 -13.04
N LEU A 123 19.75 -6.14 -14.21
CA LEU A 123 20.27 -6.81 -15.39
C LEU A 123 21.03 -5.80 -16.25
N THR A 124 22.32 -6.09 -16.51
CA THR A 124 23.17 -5.29 -17.41
C THR A 124 23.54 -6.08 -18.66
N ALA A 125 23.91 -5.38 -19.73
CA ALA A 125 24.28 -6.00 -21.00
C ALA A 125 25.54 -6.89 -20.91
N ASN A 126 26.43 -6.61 -19.95
CA ASN A 126 27.75 -7.21 -19.88
C ASN A 126 27.88 -8.26 -18.77
N ASP A 127 27.06 -8.19 -17.72
CA ASP A 127 27.31 -8.91 -16.48
C ASP A 127 26.13 -9.81 -16.02
N GLY A 128 25.01 -9.81 -16.75
CA GLY A 128 23.83 -10.54 -16.33
C GLY A 128 23.13 -9.88 -15.13
N GLU A 129 22.50 -10.68 -14.27
CA GLU A 129 21.79 -10.18 -13.09
C GLU A 129 22.76 -9.92 -11.94
N LEU A 130 22.86 -8.65 -11.55
CA LEU A 130 23.70 -8.15 -10.47
C LEU A 130 22.88 -7.80 -9.24
N LEU A 131 23.53 -7.80 -8.07
CA LEU A 131 22.94 -7.30 -6.83
C LEU A 131 22.86 -5.77 -6.86
N ALA A 132 21.74 -5.22 -6.43
CA ALA A 132 21.53 -3.78 -6.32
C ALA A 132 21.15 -3.40 -4.89
N VAL A 133 21.77 -2.33 -4.37
CA VAL A 133 21.35 -1.67 -3.12
C VAL A 133 21.19 -0.19 -3.42
N LEU A 134 20.00 0.33 -3.16
CA LEU A 134 19.62 1.71 -3.39
C LEU A 134 19.26 2.35 -2.06
N ARG A 135 19.38 3.68 -2.02
CA ARG A 135 18.98 4.47 -0.86
C ARG A 135 18.37 5.77 -1.33
N TYR A 136 17.15 6.03 -0.87
CA TYR A 136 16.40 7.27 -1.09
C TYR A 136 16.37 8.10 0.19
#